data_AF-A0A397CI13-F1
#
_entry.id   AF-A0A397CI13-F1
#
_cell.length_a   1.000
_cell.length_b   1.000
_cell.length_c   1.000
_cell.angle_alpha   90.00
_cell.angle_beta   90.00
_cell.angle_gamma   90.00
#
_symmetry.space_group_name_H-M   'P 1'
#
loop_
_entity.id
_entity.type
_entity.pdbx_description
1 polymer ?
#
loop_
_entity_poly.entity_id
_entity_poly.type
_entity_poly.pdbx_seq_one_letter_code
_entity_poly.pdbx_strand_id
1 'polypeptide(L)'
;MSQKDWKPHRCAVVTEEVQRFVADYFDQNPISQLGLIGIKSAIAIKLSDLSGNPTHHIEILKSSLTVHGEPSLQNALEMARNALKIVPSYGSKEIIVMYGSLTTTDPGDIFGTLAALKRDSVRCSFVGIGAEMHLLKRIAKYYY
;
A
#
# COMPACT_ATOMS: atom_id res chain seq x y z
N MET A 1 -12.53 -5.27 -4.28
CA MET A 1 -12.07 -4.17 -5.17
C MET A 1 -12.78 -4.11 -6.53
N SER A 2 -13.37 -5.22 -7.02
CA SER A 2 -14.14 -5.26 -8.28
C SER A 2 -15.63 -4.96 -8.08
N GLN A 3 -16.08 -4.76 -6.83
CA GLN A 3 -17.46 -4.37 -6.54
C GLN A 3 -17.81 -3.04 -7.22
N LYS A 4 -19.03 -2.96 -7.74
CA LYS A 4 -19.58 -1.81 -8.50
C LYS A 4 -20.46 -0.89 -7.66
N ASP A 5 -20.30 -0.90 -6.34
CA ASP A 5 -20.97 0.04 -5.44
C ASP A 5 -20.41 1.46 -5.59
N TRP A 6 -19.16 1.59 -6.03
CA TRP A 6 -18.61 2.82 -6.61
C TRP A 6 -18.55 2.69 -8.13
N LYS A 7 -18.70 3.79 -8.88
CA LYS A 7 -18.70 3.77 -10.36
C LYS A 7 -17.31 4.10 -10.91
N PRO A 8 -16.76 3.33 -11.88
CA PRO A 8 -17.29 2.08 -12.45
C PRO A 8 -17.13 0.85 -11.53
N HIS A 9 -16.12 0.86 -10.65
CA HIS A 9 -15.92 -0.09 -9.54
C HIS A 9 -14.93 0.51 -8.53
N ARG A 10 -14.89 -0.03 -7.30
CA ARG A 10 -14.04 0.50 -6.21
C ARG A 10 -12.58 0.74 -6.62
N CYS A 11 -11.95 -0.23 -7.29
CA CYS A 11 -10.56 -0.10 -7.71
C CYS A 11 -10.32 1.10 -8.62
N ALA A 12 -11.21 1.37 -9.58
CA ALA A 12 -11.02 2.48 -10.50
C ALA A 12 -11.04 3.82 -9.76
N VAL A 13 -12.01 3.99 -8.86
CA VAL A 13 -12.13 5.20 -8.03
C VAL A 13 -10.93 5.35 -7.10
N VAL A 14 -10.50 4.28 -6.42
CA VAL A 14 -9.32 4.32 -5.55
C VAL A 14 -8.06 4.65 -6.33
N THR A 15 -7.88 4.07 -7.52
CA THR A 15 -6.73 4.38 -8.38
C THR A 15 -6.75 5.84 -8.83
N GLU A 16 -7.92 6.44 -9.08
CA GLU A 16 -8.05 7.86 -9.40
C GLU A 16 -7.70 8.76 -8.20
N GLU A 17 -8.22 8.46 -7.02
CA GLU A 17 -7.90 9.23 -5.81
C GLU A 17 -6.44 9.08 -5.39
N VAL A 18 -5.82 7.91 -5.59
CA VAL A 18 -4.38 7.72 -5.36
C VAL A 18 -3.55 8.54 -6.36
N GLN A 19 -3.99 8.71 -7.61
CA GLN A 19 -3.29 9.61 -8.55
C GLN A 19 -3.31 11.06 -8.08
N ARG A 20 -4.46 11.53 -7.56
CA ARG A 20 -4.57 12.89 -6.98
C ARG A 20 -3.68 13.02 -5.75
N PHE A 21 -3.71 12.04 -4.85
CA PHE A 21 -2.83 11.98 -3.69
C PHE A 21 -1.35 12.06 -4.09
N VAL A 22 -0.91 11.35 -5.13
CA VAL A 22 0.48 11.43 -5.61
C VAL A 22 0.82 12.85 -6.04
N ALA A 23 -0.04 13.50 -6.82
CA ALA A 23 0.19 14.88 -7.26
C ALA A 23 0.29 15.85 -6.07
N ASP A 24 -0.68 15.80 -5.16
CA ASP A 24 -0.73 16.68 -3.98
C ASP A 24 0.42 16.40 -3.00
N TYR A 25 0.80 15.13 -2.84
CA TYR A 25 1.92 14.74 -1.99
C TYR A 25 3.24 15.33 -2.47
N PHE A 26 3.51 15.29 -3.78
CA PHE A 26 4.74 15.86 -4.34
C PHE A 26 4.71 17.39 -4.41
N ASP A 27 3.54 18.01 -4.53
CA ASP A 27 3.37 19.46 -4.43
C ASP A 27 3.75 19.97 -3.03
N GLN A 28 3.30 19.27 -1.98
CA GLN A 28 3.60 19.63 -0.59
C GLN A 28 4.96 19.11 -0.10
N ASN A 29 5.51 18.07 -0.74
CA ASN A 29 6.76 17.42 -0.33
C ASN A 29 7.71 17.18 -1.53
N PRO A 30 8.39 18.22 -2.05
CA PRO A 30 9.17 18.15 -3.30
C PRO A 30 10.38 17.20 -3.27
N ILE A 31 10.95 16.95 -2.08
CA ILE A 31 12.14 16.09 -1.89
C ILE A 31 11.79 14.67 -1.45
N SER A 32 10.50 14.38 -1.27
CA SER A 32 10.04 13.06 -0.86
C SER A 32 10.20 12.04 -1.98
N GLN A 33 10.07 10.76 -1.63
CA GLN A 33 10.04 9.66 -2.58
C GLN A 33 8.77 8.84 -2.38
N LEU A 34 8.32 8.22 -3.46
CA LEU A 34 7.16 7.32 -3.45
C LEU A 34 7.48 6.09 -4.30
N GLY A 35 6.93 4.94 -3.91
CA GLY A 35 6.98 3.70 -4.67
C GLY A 35 5.62 3.00 -4.59
N LEU A 36 5.26 2.25 -5.63
CA LEU A 36 3.95 1.62 -5.76
C LEU A 36 4.08 0.10 -5.73
N ILE A 37 3.22 -0.54 -4.94
CA ILE A 37 3.12 -2.01 -4.86
C ILE A 37 1.66 -2.39 -5.10
N GLY A 38 1.46 -3.28 -6.08
CA GLY A 38 0.17 -3.91 -6.36
C GLY A 38 0.08 -5.25 -5.64
N ILE A 39 -1.14 -5.62 -5.23
CA ILE A 39 -1.43 -6.92 -4.61
C ILE A 39 -2.48 -7.61 -5.45
N LYS A 40 -2.15 -8.77 -6.02
CA LYS A 40 -3.08 -9.60 -6.80
C LYS A 40 -2.70 -11.07 -6.68
N SER A 41 -3.68 -11.97 -6.78
CA SER A 41 -3.42 -13.43 -6.82
C SER A 41 -2.47 -13.95 -5.74
N ALA A 42 -2.64 -13.51 -4.50
CA ALA A 42 -1.84 -13.80 -3.31
C ALA A 42 -0.34 -13.39 -3.40
N ILE A 43 0.02 -12.59 -4.40
CA ILE A 43 1.38 -12.06 -4.59
C ILE A 43 1.41 -10.54 -4.49
N ALA A 44 2.56 -10.03 -4.05
CA ALA A 44 2.89 -8.61 -4.14
C ALA A 44 3.75 -8.37 -5.38
N ILE A 45 3.49 -7.28 -6.09
CA ILE A 45 4.18 -6.90 -7.32
C ILE A 45 4.60 -5.45 -7.19
N LYS A 46 5.90 -5.19 -7.33
CA LYS A 46 6.42 -3.84 -7.39
C LYS A 46 6.00 -3.22 -8.73
N LEU A 47 5.16 -2.19 -8.67
CA LEU A 47 4.68 -1.45 -9.83
C LEU A 47 5.67 -0.35 -10.20
N SER A 48 6.19 0.38 -9.21
CA SER A 48 7.23 1.40 -9.38
C SER A 48 8.25 1.36 -8.24
N ASP A 49 9.49 1.71 -8.57
CA ASP A 49 10.55 1.92 -7.58
C ASP A 49 10.40 3.24 -6.83
N LEU A 50 11.02 3.32 -5.64
CA LEU A 50 11.11 4.57 -4.89
C LEU A 50 11.79 5.66 -5.75
N SER A 51 11.03 6.69 -6.10
CA SER A 51 11.52 7.82 -6.88
C SER A 51 10.71 9.09 -6.62
N GLY A 52 11.29 10.23 -6.95
CA GLY A 52 10.65 11.55 -6.83
C GLY A 52 9.89 12.00 -8.08
N ASN A 53 9.54 11.10 -9.00
CA ASN A 53 8.87 11.46 -10.26
C ASN A 53 7.35 11.19 -10.19
N PRO A 54 6.51 12.20 -9.91
CA PRO A 54 5.06 12.02 -9.81
C PRO A 54 4.43 11.52 -11.11
N THR A 55 4.87 12.04 -12.26
CA THR A 55 4.32 11.68 -13.58
C THR A 55 4.49 10.19 -13.85
N HIS A 56 5.67 9.65 -13.56
CA HIS A 56 5.96 8.22 -13.72
C HIS A 56 5.03 7.33 -12.88
N HIS A 57 4.81 7.69 -11.61
CA HIS A 57 3.90 6.96 -10.72
C HIS A 57 2.45 7.01 -11.20
N ILE A 58 2.00 8.17 -11.67
CA ILE A 58 0.64 8.37 -12.19
C ILE A 58 0.40 7.54 -13.47
N GLU A 59 1.37 7.50 -14.39
CA GLU A 59 1.28 6.68 -15.61
C GLU A 59 1.21 5.18 -15.30
N ILE A 60 1.99 4.72 -14.32
CA ILE A 60 1.95 3.34 -13.85
C ILE A 60 0.59 3.02 -13.23
N LEU A 61 0.02 3.91 -12.41
CA LEU A 61 -1.31 3.72 -11.81
C LEU A 61 -2.40 3.59 -12.89
N LYS A 62 -2.35 4.42 -13.95
CA LYS A 62 -3.30 4.36 -15.06
C LYS A 62 -3.25 3.02 -15.81
N SER A 63 -2.06 2.44 -15.96
CA SER A 63 -1.87 1.18 -16.70
C SER A 63 -2.03 -0.08 -15.82
N SER A 64 -1.96 0.04 -14.49
CA SER A 64 -1.91 -1.11 -13.56
C SER A 64 -3.27 -1.58 -13.04
N LEU A 65 -4.37 -1.18 -13.69
CA LEU A 65 -5.74 -1.43 -13.23
C LEU A 65 -6.13 -2.90 -13.43
N THR A 66 -5.78 -3.76 -12.47
CA THR A 66 -6.14 -5.19 -12.46
C THR A 66 -6.69 -5.59 -11.10
N VAL A 67 -7.84 -6.27 -11.11
CA VAL A 67 -8.52 -6.70 -9.87
C VAL A 67 -8.79 -8.19 -9.94
N HIS A 68 -7.76 -8.99 -9.66
CA HIS A 68 -7.86 -10.45 -9.75
C HIS A 68 -7.18 -11.13 -8.56
N GLY A 69 -7.80 -12.22 -8.12
CA GLY A 69 -7.31 -13.06 -7.04
C GLY A 69 -7.44 -12.41 -5.65
N GLU A 70 -6.94 -13.14 -4.66
CA GLU A 70 -6.94 -12.72 -3.26
C GLU A 70 -5.72 -11.83 -2.96
N PRO A 71 -5.77 -10.93 -1.96
CA PRO A 71 -4.61 -10.15 -1.57
C PRO A 71 -3.72 -10.92 -0.57
N SER A 72 -2.41 -10.65 -0.59
CA SER A 72 -1.47 -11.01 0.49
C SER A 72 -0.87 -9.75 1.09
N LEU A 73 -1.23 -9.42 2.33
CA LEU A 73 -0.68 -8.30 3.06
C LEU A 73 0.77 -8.56 3.48
N GLN A 74 1.09 -9.77 3.92
CA GLN A 74 2.44 -10.14 4.35
C GLN A 74 3.45 -9.89 3.23
N ASN A 75 3.20 -10.44 2.04
CA ASN A 75 4.08 -10.28 0.88
C ASN A 75 4.27 -8.80 0.51
N ALA A 76 3.19 -8.01 0.58
CA ALA A 76 3.24 -6.59 0.26
C ALA A 76 4.05 -5.79 1.29
N LEU A 77 3.83 -6.06 2.58
CA LEU A 77 4.54 -5.41 3.69
C LEU A 77 6.02 -5.78 3.70
N GLU A 78 6.37 -7.03 3.41
CA GLU A 78 7.77 -7.48 3.30
C GLU A 78 8.48 -6.85 2.10
N MET A 79 7.80 -6.74 0.96
CA MET A 79 8.32 -6.05 -0.22
C MET A 79 8.55 -4.56 0.07
N ALA A 80 7.58 -3.89 0.69
CA ALA A 80 7.69 -2.49 1.09
C ALA A 80 8.82 -2.26 2.09
N ARG A 81 8.92 -3.13 3.12
CA ARG A 81 10.01 -3.11 4.11
C ARG A 81 11.37 -3.21 3.45
N ASN A 82 11.53 -4.12 2.49
CA ASN A 82 12.79 -4.29 1.77
C ASN A 82 13.14 -3.07 0.91
N ALA A 83 12.15 -2.46 0.23
CA ALA A 83 12.36 -1.23 -0.53
C ALA A 83 12.80 -0.07 0.37
N LEU A 84 12.24 0.04 1.58
CA LEU A 84 12.55 1.12 2.53
C LEU A 84 13.91 0.96 3.24
N LYS A 85 14.63 -0.16 3.07
CA LYS A 85 15.98 -0.33 3.66
C LYS A 85 17.01 0.65 3.10
N ILE A 86 16.80 1.15 1.89
CA ILE A 86 17.69 2.16 1.28
C ILE A 86 17.52 3.54 1.93
N VAL A 87 16.40 3.77 2.62
CA VAL A 87 16.12 5.05 3.27
C VAL A 87 16.99 5.17 4.53
N PRO A 88 17.77 6.25 4.67
CA PRO A 88 18.60 6.49 5.84
C PRO A 88 17.81 6.52 7.16
N SER A 89 18.50 6.31 8.28
CA SER A 89 17.87 6.28 9.61
C SER A 89 17.19 7.59 10.03
N TYR A 90 17.65 8.72 9.49
CA TYR A 90 17.05 10.04 9.72
C TYR A 90 15.82 10.31 8.83
N GLY A 91 15.57 9.48 7.81
CA GLY A 91 14.38 9.58 6.97
C GLY A 91 13.18 8.89 7.61
N SER A 92 11.99 9.48 7.48
CA SER A 92 10.76 8.80 7.83
C SER A 92 10.47 7.67 6.84
N LYS A 93 10.08 6.52 7.36
CA LYS A 93 9.72 5.32 6.58
C LYS A 93 8.25 5.04 6.78
N GLU A 94 7.46 5.22 5.73
CA GLU A 94 6.00 5.13 5.80
C GLU A 94 5.45 4.18 4.74
N ILE A 95 4.43 3.43 5.12
CA ILE A 95 3.67 2.54 4.24
C ILE A 95 2.19 2.92 4.41
N ILE A 96 1.51 3.17 3.29
CA ILE A 96 0.06 3.40 3.25
C ILE A 96 -0.57 2.27 2.45
N VAL A 97 -1.45 1.50 3.09
CA VAL A 97 -2.11 0.34 2.49
C VAL A 97 -3.57 0.68 2.20
N MET A 98 -3.92 0.71 0.91
CA MET A 98 -5.32 0.79 0.46
C MET A 98 -5.90 -0.62 0.40
N TYR A 99 -6.83 -0.95 1.29
CA TYR A 99 -7.31 -2.33 1.45
C TYR A 99 -8.83 -2.45 1.36
N GLY A 100 -9.33 -3.16 0.34
CA GLY A 100 -10.77 -3.36 0.11
C GLY A 100 -11.22 -4.81 0.13
N SER A 101 -10.44 -5.71 0.72
CA SER A 101 -10.81 -7.12 0.96
C SER A 101 -11.19 -7.32 2.44
N LEU A 102 -11.91 -8.41 2.72
CA LEU A 102 -12.18 -8.87 4.08
C LEU A 102 -11.30 -10.05 4.50
N THR A 103 -10.52 -10.58 3.57
CA THR A 103 -9.61 -11.70 3.76
C THR A 103 -8.25 -11.39 3.15
N THR A 104 -7.19 -11.88 3.80
CA THR A 104 -5.81 -11.88 3.33
C THR A 104 -5.31 -13.31 3.27
N THR A 105 -4.52 -13.63 2.26
CA THR A 105 -3.97 -14.98 2.01
C THR A 105 -2.47 -14.88 2.14
N ASP A 106 -2.00 -15.03 3.37
CA ASP A 106 -0.60 -14.86 3.75
C ASP A 106 0.06 -16.22 4.06
N PRO A 107 1.32 -16.44 3.64
CA PRO A 107 2.01 -17.72 3.86
C PRO A 107 2.40 -17.98 5.32
N GLY A 108 2.48 -16.95 6.16
CA GLY A 108 2.89 -17.04 7.55
C GLY A 108 2.17 -16.06 8.46
N ASP A 109 2.77 -15.80 9.63
CA ASP A 109 2.19 -14.92 10.64
C ASP A 109 2.48 -13.44 10.34
N ILE A 110 1.43 -12.71 9.93
CA ILE A 110 1.48 -11.27 9.70
C ILE A 110 1.90 -10.46 10.93
N PHE A 111 1.63 -10.93 12.15
CA PHE A 111 2.03 -10.23 13.37
C PHE A 111 3.56 -10.20 13.53
N GLY A 112 4.26 -11.25 13.06
CA GLY A 112 5.71 -11.27 12.95
C GLY A 112 6.24 -10.19 12.00
N THR A 113 5.61 -10.04 10.84
CA THR A 113 5.96 -9.00 9.85
C THR A 113 5.73 -7.60 10.41
N LEU A 114 4.64 -7.36 11.12
CA LEU A 114 4.35 -6.08 11.78
C LEU A 114 5.34 -5.76 12.90
N ALA A 115 5.71 -6.76 13.71
CA ALA A 115 6.76 -6.60 14.71
C ALA A 115 8.11 -6.25 14.06
N ALA A 116 8.38 -6.81 12.88
CA ALA A 116 9.59 -6.50 12.12
C ALA A 116 9.57 -5.08 11.53
N LEU A 117 8.42 -4.61 11.02
CA LEU A 117 8.25 -3.21 10.59
C LEU A 117 8.48 -2.24 11.75
N LYS A 118 7.92 -2.54 12.93
CA LYS A 118 8.11 -1.72 14.14
C LYS A 118 9.58 -1.65 14.56
N ARG A 119 10.30 -2.78 14.50
CA ARG A 119 11.74 -2.83 14.80
C ARG A 119 12.57 -1.97 13.84
N ASP A 120 12.16 -1.89 12.59
CA ASP A 120 12.85 -1.12 11.55
C ASP A 120 12.38 0.36 11.49
N SER A 121 11.58 0.81 12.48
CA SER A 121 10.98 2.13 12.57
C SER A 121 10.15 2.51 11.33
N VAL A 122 9.40 1.54 10.79
CA VAL A 122 8.49 1.74 9.65
C VAL A 122 7.07 1.93 10.16
N ARG A 123 6.49 3.10 9.89
CA ARG A 123 5.08 3.41 10.17
C ARG A 123 4.20 2.83 9.09
N CYS A 124 3.17 2.08 9.46
CA CYS A 124 2.20 1.53 8.51
C CYS A 124 0.79 2.03 8.85
N SER A 125 0.13 2.60 7.85
CA SER A 125 -1.24 3.12 7.94
C SER A 125 -2.14 2.34 6.99
N PHE A 126 -3.35 2.02 7.43
CA PHE A 126 -4.32 1.25 6.64
C PHE A 126 -5.56 2.09 6.36
N VAL A 127 -5.93 2.16 5.09
CA VAL A 127 -7.18 2.75 4.63
C VAL A 127 -8.09 1.62 4.17
N GLY A 128 -9.08 1.30 5.01
CA GLY A 128 -10.08 0.27 4.73
C GLY A 128 -11.17 0.80 3.78
N ILE A 129 -11.48 0.05 2.72
CA ILE A 129 -12.50 0.41 1.73
C ILE A 129 -13.70 -0.54 1.87
N GLY A 130 -14.81 -0.02 2.38
CA GLY A 130 -16.04 -0.77 2.62
C GLY A 130 -16.16 -1.20 4.07
N ALA A 131 -16.22 -2.51 4.33
CA ALA A 131 -16.39 -3.02 5.68
C ALA A 131 -15.06 -3.12 6.44
N GLU A 132 -15.11 -2.78 7.73
CA GLU A 132 -13.95 -2.78 8.63
C GLU A 132 -13.48 -4.22 8.88
N MET A 133 -12.20 -4.50 8.59
CA MET A 133 -11.60 -5.79 8.90
C MET A 133 -11.08 -5.78 10.34
N HIS A 134 -11.52 -6.76 11.16
CA HIS A 134 -11.09 -6.87 12.57
C HIS A 134 -9.56 -6.90 12.74
N LEU A 135 -8.85 -7.53 11.79
CA LEU A 135 -7.39 -7.56 11.76
C LEU A 135 -6.81 -6.15 11.59
N LEU A 136 -7.26 -5.36 10.61
CA LEU A 136 -6.77 -4.00 10.38
C LEU A 136 -6.99 -3.09 11.60
N LYS A 137 -8.16 -3.21 12.25
CA LYS A 137 -8.46 -2.51 13.51
C LYS A 137 -7.46 -2.86 14.60
N ARG A 138 -7.14 -4.15 14.74
CA ARG A 138 -6.17 -4.64 15.72
C ARG A 138 -4.76 -4.14 15.39
N ILE A 139 -4.36 -4.13 14.13
CA ILE A 139 -3.05 -3.59 13.72
C ILE A 139 -2.96 -2.10 14.08
N ALA A 140 -3.95 -1.31 13.66
CA ALA A 140 -3.99 0.12 13.93
C ALA A 140 -4.01 0.47 15.42
N LYS A 141 -4.60 -0.37 16.27
CA LYS A 141 -4.71 -0.12 17.71
C LYS A 141 -3.48 -0.56 18.53
N TYR A 142 -2.77 -1.59 18.10
CA TYR A 142 -1.73 -2.24 18.92
C TYR A 142 -0.30 -2.03 18.42
N TYR A 143 -0.12 -1.64 17.15
CA TYR A 143 1.21 -1.54 16.54
C TYR A 143 1.64 -0.12 16.18
N TYR A 144 0.70 0.82 16.10
CA TYR A 144 0.89 2.23 15.74
C TYR A 144 0.08 3.13 16.67
#